data_AF-A0A7D7WE42-F1
#
_entry.id   AF-A0A7D7WE42-F1
#
_cell.length_a   1.000
_cell.length_b   1.000
_cell.length_c   1.000
_cell.angle_alpha   90.00
_cell.angle_beta   90.00
_cell.angle_gamma   90.00
#
_symmetry.space_group_name_H-M   'P 1'
#
loop_
_entity.id
_entity.type
_entity.pdbx_description
1 polymer ?
#
loop_
_entity_poly.entity_id
_entity_poly.type
_entity_poly.pdbx_seq_one_letter_code
_entity_poly.pdbx_strand_id
1 'polypeptide(L)'
;MCDHGDVCSSYAPGHALHLIQARMASATPLSWVDAVVETADAASGSLTLRTLQGDVLSIWSAGGAALEAPAGTPVALHAAYDVLAVGRVLYNVAR
;
A
#
# COMPACT_ATOMS: atom_id res chain seq x y z
N MET A 1 -15.27 11.48 -4.52
CA MET A 1 -13.90 12.02 -4.46
C MET A 1 -13.56 12.09 -2.99
N CYS A 2 -12.74 11.16 -2.49
CA CYS A 2 -12.41 11.06 -1.06
C CYS A 2 -11.32 12.10 -0.75
N ASP A 3 -11.72 13.36 -0.78
CA ASP A 3 -10.89 14.54 -0.51
C ASP A 3 -10.91 14.91 0.99
N HIS A 4 -11.82 14.29 1.75
CA HIS A 4 -12.02 14.50 3.19
C HIS A 4 -12.08 13.12 3.83
N GLY A 5 -11.39 12.93 4.96
CA GLY A 5 -11.12 11.64 5.63
C GLY A 5 -12.33 10.86 6.18
N ASP A 6 -13.41 10.76 5.41
CA ASP A 6 -14.55 9.89 5.64
C ASP A 6 -14.34 8.50 5.01
N VAL A 7 -15.20 7.56 5.40
CA VAL A 7 -15.27 6.18 4.86
C VAL A 7 -15.43 6.20 3.34
N CYS A 8 -14.31 6.01 2.65
CA CYS A 8 -14.31 5.90 1.21
C CYS A 8 -14.95 4.55 0.79
N SER A 9 -16.13 4.59 0.19
CA SER A 9 -16.83 3.40 -0.32
C SER A 9 -16.34 2.94 -1.70
N SER A 10 -15.26 3.54 -2.20
CA SER A 10 -14.65 3.19 -3.48
C SER A 10 -13.65 2.05 -3.31
N TYR A 11 -13.64 1.14 -4.28
CA TYR A 11 -12.60 0.10 -4.43
C TYR A 11 -11.66 0.40 -5.60
N ALA A 12 -11.66 1.64 -6.12
CA ALA A 12 -10.66 2.08 -7.09
C ALA A 12 -9.24 1.99 -6.48
N PRO A 13 -8.17 1.95 -7.31
CA PRO A 13 -6.80 1.87 -6.82
C PRO A 13 -6.50 2.86 -5.70
N GLY A 14 -5.87 2.40 -4.62
CA GLY A 14 -5.53 3.22 -3.46
C GLY A 14 -6.65 3.47 -2.43
N HIS A 15 -7.88 3.04 -2.69
CA HIS A 15 -9.00 3.22 -1.75
C HIS A 15 -9.23 1.98 -0.87
N ALA A 16 -10.49 1.58 -0.63
CA ALA A 16 -10.77 0.39 0.16
C ALA A 16 -10.21 -0.87 -0.54
N LEU A 17 -9.70 -1.81 0.25
CA LEU A 17 -9.22 -3.08 -0.26
C LEU A 17 -10.39 -4.01 -0.56
N HIS A 18 -10.50 -4.46 -1.81
CA HIS A 18 -11.57 -5.39 -2.19
C HIS A 18 -11.27 -6.80 -1.66
N LEU A 19 -12.30 -7.52 -1.19
CA LEU A 19 -12.15 -8.87 -0.62
C LEU A 19 -11.48 -9.85 -1.61
N ILE A 20 -11.85 -9.78 -2.89
CA ILE A 20 -11.24 -10.62 -3.93
C ILE A 20 -9.77 -10.24 -4.15
N GLN A 21 -9.43 -8.94 -4.15
CA GLN A 21 -8.05 -8.47 -4.32
C GLN A 21 -7.15 -9.01 -3.20
N ALA A 22 -7.60 -8.94 -1.94
CA ALA A 22 -6.89 -9.51 -0.80
C ALA A 22 -6.68 -11.02 -0.93
N ARG A 23 -7.72 -11.76 -1.37
CA ARG A 23 -7.63 -13.22 -1.58
C ARG A 23 -6.66 -13.58 -2.70
N MET A 24 -6.67 -12.83 -3.79
CA MET A 24 -5.75 -13.06 -4.90
C MET A 24 -4.30 -12.85 -4.47
N ALA A 25 -3.98 -11.71 -3.81
CA ALA A 25 -2.64 -11.44 -3.29
C ALA A 25 -2.15 -12.50 -2.28
N SER A 26 -3.05 -13.03 -1.45
CA SER A 26 -2.74 -14.13 -0.53
C SER A 26 -2.48 -15.47 -1.25
N ALA A 27 -3.10 -15.69 -2.41
CA ALA A 27 -2.98 -16.93 -3.18
C ALA A 27 -1.78 -16.94 -4.16
N THR A 28 -1.17 -15.77 -4.43
CA THR A 28 -0.05 -15.62 -5.36
C THR A 28 1.23 -15.14 -4.66
N PRO A 29 1.92 -16.00 -3.88
CA PRO A 29 3.01 -15.58 -3.01
C PRO A 29 4.26 -15.09 -3.76
N LEU A 30 4.42 -15.40 -5.05
CA LEU A 30 5.63 -15.06 -5.82
C LEU A 30 5.72 -13.59 -6.26
N SER A 31 4.65 -12.82 -6.15
CA SER A 31 4.61 -11.42 -6.61
C SER A 31 4.78 -10.39 -5.49
N TRP A 32 5.10 -10.82 -4.27
CA TRP A 32 5.46 -9.93 -3.18
C TRP A 32 6.90 -9.44 -3.36
N VAL A 33 7.06 -8.12 -3.27
CA VAL A 33 8.36 -7.43 -3.32
C VAL A 33 8.59 -6.77 -1.96
N ASP A 34 9.62 -7.20 -1.27
CA ASP A 34 10.03 -6.59 0.00
C ASP A 34 10.64 -5.20 -0.25
N ALA A 35 10.28 -4.26 0.62
CA ALA A 35 10.75 -2.89 0.56
C ALA A 35 10.82 -2.25 1.96
N VAL A 36 11.49 -1.12 2.03
CA VAL A 36 11.51 -0.24 3.20
C VAL A 36 10.88 1.09 2.81
N VAL A 37 10.02 1.63 3.67
CA VAL A 37 9.47 2.98 3.48
C VAL A 37 10.60 4.01 3.60
N GLU A 38 10.82 4.80 2.56
CA GLU A 38 11.75 5.94 2.61
C GLU A 38 11.08 7.18 3.16
N THR A 39 9.87 7.47 2.67
CA THR A 39 9.06 8.61 3.10
C THR A 39 7.60 8.19 3.22
N ALA A 40 6.90 8.79 4.17
CA ALA A 40 5.47 8.63 4.37
C ALA A 40 4.87 9.99 4.68
N ASP A 41 3.92 10.43 3.87
CA ASP A 41 3.13 11.62 4.12
C ASP A 41 1.72 11.22 4.54
N ALA A 42 1.49 11.24 5.84
CA ALA A 42 0.20 10.91 6.43
C ALA A 42 -0.94 11.85 6.01
N ALA A 43 -0.63 13.10 5.65
CA ALA A 43 -1.65 14.06 5.25
C ALA A 43 -2.17 13.78 3.84
N SER A 44 -1.28 13.42 2.90
CA SER A 44 -1.68 13.05 1.54
C SER A 44 -2.00 11.57 1.38
N GLY A 45 -1.48 10.68 2.23
CA GLY A 45 -1.55 9.21 2.06
C GLY A 45 -0.47 8.64 1.13
N SER A 46 0.52 9.44 0.75
CA SER A 46 1.59 9.04 -0.17
C SER A 46 2.75 8.37 0.57
N LEU A 47 3.34 7.35 -0.04
CA LEU A 47 4.58 6.72 0.44
C LEU A 47 5.57 6.53 -0.71
N THR A 48 6.85 6.68 -0.40
CA THR A 48 7.94 6.23 -1.27
C THR A 48 8.59 5.01 -0.65
N LEU A 49 8.70 3.94 -1.43
CA LEU A 49 9.30 2.68 -1.02
C LEU A 49 10.62 2.47 -1.74
N ARG A 50 11.61 1.93 -1.05
CA ARG A 50 12.83 1.39 -1.66
C ARG A 50 12.82 -0.13 -1.56
N THR A 51 12.82 -0.80 -2.71
CA THR A 51 12.93 -2.27 -2.76
C THR A 51 14.33 -2.71 -2.32
N LEU A 52 14.48 -3.98 -1.94
CA LEU A 52 15.80 -4.52 -1.59
C LEU A 52 16.77 -4.54 -2.79
N GLN A 53 16.25 -4.48 -4.02
CA GLN A 53 17.03 -4.37 -5.25
C GLN A 53 17.43 -2.92 -5.57
N GLY A 54 16.93 -1.95 -4.80
CA GLY A 54 17.26 -0.54 -4.92
C GLY A 54 16.26 0.29 -5.72
N ASP A 55 15.21 -0.32 -6.28
CA ASP A 55 14.16 0.39 -7.02
C ASP A 55 13.38 1.32 -6.09
N VAL A 56 12.95 2.46 -6.63
CA VAL A 56 12.13 3.44 -5.91
C VAL A 56 10.71 3.38 -6.46
N LEU A 57 9.73 3.15 -5.59
CA LEU A 57 8.33 3.04 -5.93
C LEU A 57 7.53 4.12 -5.20
N SER A 58 6.80 4.95 -5.95
CA SER A 58 5.82 5.88 -5.40
C SER A 58 4.47 5.21 -5.34
N ILE A 59 3.83 5.23 -4.19
CA ILE A 59 2.50 4.67 -3.99
C ILE A 59 1.61 5.61 -3.18
N TRP A 60 0.31 5.39 -3.27
CA TRP A 60 -0.69 6.14 -2.52
C TRP A 60 -1.76 5.25 -1.93
N SER A 61 -2.20 5.54 -0.70
CA SER A 61 -3.37 4.89 -0.09
C SER A 61 -4.17 5.85 0.77
N ALA A 62 -5.49 5.93 0.49
CA ALA A 62 -6.46 6.57 1.37
C ALA A 62 -6.77 5.73 2.64
N GLY A 63 -6.33 4.47 2.69
CA GLY A 63 -6.64 3.55 3.79
C GLY A 63 -5.84 3.78 5.07
N GLY A 64 -4.98 4.79 5.13
CA GLY A 64 -4.14 5.08 6.30
C GLY A 64 -2.77 4.39 6.30
N ALA A 65 -2.32 3.83 5.17
CA ALA A 65 -1.02 3.15 5.08
C ALA A 65 0.15 4.06 5.52
N ALA A 66 0.12 5.35 5.15
CA ALA A 66 1.16 6.31 5.52
C ALA A 66 1.14 6.70 7.01
N LEU A 67 0.04 6.47 7.73
CA LEU A 67 -0.03 6.64 9.20
C LEU A 67 0.62 5.46 9.92
N GLU A 68 0.43 4.25 9.39
CA GLU A 68 0.86 3.00 10.02
C GLU A 68 2.28 2.57 9.63
N ALA A 69 2.82 3.10 8.53
CA ALA A 69 4.14 2.76 8.02
C ALA A 69 5.04 4.01 7.91
N PRO A 70 5.57 4.54 9.02
CA PRO A 70 6.53 5.63 8.98
C PRO A 70 7.83 5.22 8.27
N ALA A 71 8.68 6.20 7.91
CA ALA A 71 9.98 5.95 7.30
C ALA A 71 10.82 4.94 8.11
N GLY A 72 11.47 4.01 7.40
CA GLY A 72 12.20 2.87 7.96
C GLY A 72 11.36 1.62 8.18
N THR A 73 10.04 1.68 8.03
CA THR A 73 9.16 0.51 8.21
C THR A 73 9.38 -0.52 7.11
N PRO A 74 9.66 -1.79 7.44
CA PRO A 74 9.65 -2.88 6.47
C PRO A 74 8.23 -3.18 6.01
N VAL A 75 8.05 -3.29 4.69
CA VAL A 75 6.76 -3.56 4.05
C VAL A 75 6.96 -4.55 2.91
N ALA A 76 5.87 -5.16 2.46
CA ALA A 76 5.88 -5.95 1.23
C ALA A 76 4.80 -5.44 0.28
N LEU A 77 5.13 -5.25 -0.99
CA LEU A 77 4.20 -4.80 -2.02
C LEU A 77 3.90 -5.96 -2.98
N HIS A 78 2.63 -6.30 -3.13
CA HIS A 78 2.20 -7.26 -4.15
C HIS A 78 2.11 -6.59 -5.52
N ALA A 79 3.08 -6.85 -6.39
CA ALA A 79 3.24 -6.16 -7.67
C ALA A 79 2.03 -6.30 -8.62
N ALA A 80 1.39 -7.47 -8.64
CA ALA A 80 0.32 -7.76 -9.61
C ALA A 80 -1.10 -7.36 -9.14
N TYR A 81 -1.28 -7.05 -7.85
CA TYR A 81 -2.60 -6.74 -7.29
C TYR A 81 -2.62 -5.46 -6.46
N ASP A 82 -1.54 -4.69 -6.47
CA ASP A 82 -1.46 -3.38 -5.80
C ASP A 82 -1.92 -3.43 -4.34
N VAL A 83 -1.35 -4.38 -3.60
CA VAL A 83 -1.58 -4.55 -2.17
C VAL A 83 -0.29 -4.30 -1.40
N LEU A 84 -0.30 -3.34 -0.48
CA LEU A 84 0.78 -3.13 0.47
C LEU A 84 0.47 -3.86 1.77
N ALA A 85 1.38 -4.71 2.22
CA ALA A 85 1.38 -5.29 3.54
C ALA A 85 2.24 -4.45 4.49
N VAL A 86 1.63 -3.98 5.58
CA VAL A 86 2.31 -3.35 6.73
C VAL A 86 2.05 -4.26 7.93
N GLY A 87 3.04 -5.05 8.32
CA GLY A 87 2.85 -6.13 9.29
C GLY A 87 1.78 -7.12 8.83
N ARG A 88 0.62 -7.13 9.52
CA ARG A 88 -0.52 -8.01 9.20
C ARG A 88 -1.67 -7.28 8.48
N VAL A 89 -1.57 -5.96 8.31
CA VAL A 89 -2.61 -5.15 7.69
C VAL A 89 -2.31 -4.98 6.21
N LEU A 90 -3.35 -5.08 5.38
CA LEU A 90 -3.26 -4.96 3.94
C LEU A 90 -3.98 -3.69 3.46
N TYR A 91 -3.33 -2.96 2.57
CA TYR A 91 -3.85 -1.73 1.96
C TYR A 91 -3.89 -1.87 0.45
N ASN A 92 -4.99 -1.45 -0.17
CA ASN A 92 -5.01 -1.20 -1.61
C ASN A 92 -4.22 0.09 -1.88
N VAL A 93 -3.38 0.07 -2.91
CA VAL A 93 -2.51 1.20 -3.28
C VAL A 93 -2.71 1.61 -4.74
N ALA A 94 -2.48 2.88 -5.04
CA ALA A 94 -2.31 3.38 -6.40
C ALA A 94 -0.82 3.63 -6.69
N ARG A 95 -0.42 3.61 -7.96
CA ARG A 95 0.94 3.87 -8.45
C ARG A 95 0.95 4.95 -9.51
#